data_AF-A0A1W9STJ2-F1
#
_entry.id   AF-A0A1W9STJ2-F1
#
_cell.length_a   1.000
_cell.length_b   1.000
_cell.length_c   1.000
_cell.angle_alpha   90.00
_cell.angle_beta   90.00
_cell.angle_gamma   90.00
#
_symmetry.space_group_name_H-M   'P 1'
#
loop_
_entity.id
_entity.type
_entity.pdbx_description
1 polymer ?
#
loop_
_entity_poly.entity_id
_entity_poly.type
_entity_poly.pdbx_seq_one_letter_code
_entity_poly.pdbx_strand_id
1 'polypeptide(L)'
;MDLLYYNELDYSTVKTQFHKIEKFLKEDNFQSASIKKIPTTDYYRAKLDSKNRLLFKFAKYKEKKYILLLEIILNHDYEKSKFLSGTEVDENKFNLITKDEIIPKKDFQDLIYLNKNRKDFYFLDKVIFFDDFQNEVYFLQTPLIIIGSAGSGKTILTLEKLKKLRGNIAYISLSQYLIENAHSIYFSNNYENPNQEIDFLSFEEYVSGIKIPKGSELIFMDFEKWFAKHKQKTTYHEKII
;
A
#
# COMPACT_ATOMS: atom_id res chain seq x y z
N MET A 1 6.12 21.00 -11.61
CA MET A 1 4.97 20.29 -10.99
C MET A 1 5.26 19.94 -9.53
N ASP A 2 4.22 19.70 -8.71
CA ASP A 2 4.45 19.23 -7.33
C ASP A 2 4.74 17.73 -7.28
N LEU A 3 5.62 17.33 -6.37
CA LEU A 3 6.05 15.94 -6.21
C LEU A 3 5.38 15.30 -5.00
N LEU A 4 4.93 14.06 -5.19
CA LEU A 4 4.36 13.19 -4.16
C LEU A 4 5.19 11.90 -4.12
N TYR A 5 5.39 11.33 -2.94
CA TYR A 5 6.36 10.28 -2.66
C TYR A 5 5.66 9.01 -2.27
N TYR A 6 6.00 7.90 -2.90
CA TYR A 6 5.53 6.62 -2.41
C TYR A 6 6.15 6.33 -1.03
N ASN A 7 5.35 5.84 -0.08
CA ASN A 7 5.77 5.68 1.31
C ASN A 7 6.95 4.70 1.51
N GLU A 8 7.15 3.76 0.58
CA GLU A 8 8.28 2.82 0.60
C GLU A 8 9.37 3.19 -0.42
N LEU A 9 9.35 4.40 -0.99
CA LEU A 9 10.41 4.87 -1.88
C LEU A 9 11.73 5.00 -1.12
N ASP A 10 12.66 4.08 -1.36
CA ASP A 10 14.03 4.15 -0.84
C ASP A 10 15.00 4.71 -1.88
N TYR A 11 15.54 5.88 -1.60
CA TYR A 11 16.57 6.56 -2.40
C TYR A 11 17.88 6.77 -1.61
N SER A 12 18.06 6.05 -0.50
CA SER A 12 19.22 6.20 0.39
C SER A 12 20.56 6.02 -0.33
N THR A 13 20.63 5.07 -1.26
CA THR A 13 21.84 4.72 -2.03
C THR A 13 22.23 5.74 -3.11
N VAL A 14 21.28 6.57 -3.55
CA VAL A 14 21.42 7.52 -4.69
C VAL A 14 20.96 8.93 -4.32
N LYS A 15 21.06 9.29 -3.03
CA LYS A 15 20.45 10.50 -2.45
C LYS A 15 20.80 11.80 -3.18
N THR A 16 22.07 11.98 -3.53
CA THR A 16 22.55 13.20 -4.22
C THR A 16 21.97 13.32 -5.63
N GLN A 17 21.98 12.21 -6.38
CA GLN A 17 21.41 12.12 -7.72
C GLN A 17 19.89 12.31 -7.67
N PHE A 18 19.24 11.70 -6.69
CA PHE A 18 17.81 11.83 -6.45
C PHE A 18 17.40 13.28 -6.24
N HIS A 19 18.02 14.01 -5.32
CA HIS A 19 17.68 15.42 -5.07
C HIS A 19 17.94 16.33 -6.29
N LYS A 20 18.95 16.00 -7.10
CA LYS A 20 19.19 16.71 -8.37
C LYS A 20 18.02 16.52 -9.34
N ILE A 21 17.56 15.28 -9.51
CA ILE A 21 16.41 14.97 -10.38
C ILE A 21 15.11 15.53 -9.81
N GLU A 22 14.92 15.47 -8.49
CA GLU A 22 13.79 16.08 -7.78
C GLU A 22 13.66 17.57 -8.12
N LYS A 23 14.78 18.31 -8.12
CA LYS A 23 14.80 19.73 -8.53
C LYS A 23 14.39 19.92 -9.99
N PHE A 24 14.95 19.12 -10.91
CA PHE A 24 14.59 19.21 -12.32
C PHE A 24 13.11 18.90 -12.58
N LEU A 25 12.54 17.92 -11.88
CA LEU A 25 11.11 17.58 -11.99
C LEU A 25 10.20 18.69 -11.43
N LYS A 26 10.60 19.34 -10.33
CA LYS A 26 9.86 20.50 -9.78
C LYS A 26 9.82 21.67 -10.75
N GLU A 27 10.94 21.93 -11.42
CA GLU A 27 11.10 23.01 -12.41
C GLU A 27 10.56 22.65 -13.81
N ASP A 28 9.92 21.49 -13.97
CA ASP A 28 9.44 20.96 -15.25
C ASP A 28 10.56 20.88 -16.32
N ASN A 29 11.81 20.70 -15.87
CA ASN A 29 13.01 20.57 -16.70
C ASN A 29 13.25 19.10 -17.09
N PHE A 30 12.35 18.58 -17.90
CA PHE A 30 12.32 17.15 -18.29
C PHE A 30 13.54 16.72 -19.12
N GLN A 31 14.11 17.65 -19.90
CA GLN A 31 15.32 17.40 -20.67
C GLN A 31 16.51 17.11 -19.74
N SER A 32 16.71 17.93 -18.70
CA SER A 32 17.82 17.73 -17.75
C SER A 32 17.63 16.47 -16.91
N ALA A 33 16.39 16.04 -16.67
CA ALA A 33 16.07 14.78 -16.02
C ALA A 33 16.16 13.54 -16.96
N SER A 34 16.40 13.75 -18.26
CA SER A 34 16.45 12.69 -19.29
C SER A 34 15.25 11.74 -19.20
N ILE A 35 14.06 12.33 -19.14
CA ILE A 35 12.81 11.59 -18.98
C ILE A 35 12.52 10.78 -20.23
N LYS A 36 12.17 9.51 -20.04
CA LYS A 36 11.59 8.70 -21.10
C LYS A 36 10.29 8.06 -20.66
N LYS A 37 9.34 7.93 -21.58
CA LYS A 37 8.12 7.15 -21.40
C LYS A 37 8.42 5.67 -21.63
N ILE A 38 7.92 4.82 -20.74
CA ILE A 38 7.96 3.37 -20.91
C ILE A 38 6.77 2.98 -21.80
N PRO A 39 7.00 2.35 -22.97
CA PRO A 39 5.93 1.94 -23.87
C PRO A 39 4.89 1.07 -23.16
N THR A 40 3.66 1.07 -23.69
CA THR A 40 2.53 0.25 -23.21
C THR A 40 2.14 0.44 -21.73
N THR A 41 2.70 1.44 -21.05
CA THR A 41 2.39 1.78 -19.65
C THR A 41 2.16 3.29 -19.48
N ASP A 42 1.66 3.67 -18.30
CA ASP A 42 1.55 5.06 -17.86
C ASP A 42 2.79 5.51 -17.06
N TYR A 43 3.87 4.72 -17.08
CA TYR A 43 5.08 4.98 -16.33
C TYR A 43 6.14 5.71 -17.15
N TYR A 44 6.92 6.48 -16.41
CA TYR A 44 8.02 7.27 -16.92
C TYR A 44 9.26 7.01 -16.07
N ARG A 45 10.42 7.12 -16.71
CA ARG A 45 11.71 7.00 -16.03
C ARG A 45 12.52 8.28 -16.18
N ALA A 46 13.16 8.72 -15.10
CA ALA A 46 14.21 9.73 -15.13
C ALA A 46 15.58 9.06 -14.90
N LYS A 47 16.62 9.63 -15.50
CA LYS A 47 17.99 9.12 -15.32
C LYS A 47 18.61 9.74 -14.07
N LEU A 48 18.96 8.93 -13.07
CA LEU A 48 19.68 9.41 -11.88
C LEU A 48 21.19 9.49 -12.17
N ASP A 49 21.75 8.40 -12.71
CA ASP A 49 23.15 8.30 -13.11
C ASP A 49 23.31 7.30 -14.29
N SER A 50 24.51 6.74 -14.51
CA SER A 50 24.71 5.74 -15.55
C SER A 50 23.89 4.47 -15.33
N LYS A 51 23.75 4.00 -14.08
CA LYS A 51 23.17 2.70 -13.69
C LYS A 51 21.76 2.78 -13.10
N ASN A 52 21.40 3.91 -12.50
CA ASN A 52 20.21 4.01 -11.66
C ASN A 52 19.15 4.91 -12.31
N ARG A 53 17.88 4.56 -12.08
CA ARG A 53 16.72 5.26 -12.67
C ARG A 53 15.68 5.53 -11.58
N LEU A 54 14.96 6.62 -11.75
CA LEU A 54 13.79 6.95 -10.94
C LEU A 54 12.55 6.64 -11.76
N LEU A 55 11.72 5.72 -11.29
CA LEU A 55 10.41 5.42 -11.85
C LEU A 55 9.36 6.37 -11.23
N PHE A 56 8.51 6.93 -12.07
CA PHE A 56 7.44 7.81 -11.64
C PHE A 56 6.26 7.77 -12.62
N LYS A 57 5.14 8.38 -12.25
CA LYS A 57 3.99 8.60 -13.14
C LYS A 57 3.39 9.99 -12.92
N PHE A 58 2.59 10.45 -13.88
CA PHE A 58 1.88 11.71 -13.76
C PHE A 58 0.50 11.51 -13.12
N ALA A 59 0.07 12.50 -12.35
CA ALA A 59 -1.24 12.51 -11.72
C ALA A 59 -1.84 13.92 -11.74
N LYS A 60 -3.16 14.02 -11.58
CA LYS A 60 -3.85 15.30 -11.46
C LYS A 60 -4.90 15.24 -10.35
N TYR A 61 -5.06 16.37 -9.66
CA TYR A 61 -6.09 16.57 -8.63
C TYR A 61 -6.62 18.00 -8.73
N LYS A 62 -7.93 18.15 -8.98
CA LYS A 62 -8.61 19.44 -9.16
C LYS A 62 -7.84 20.37 -10.12
N GLU A 63 -7.60 19.90 -11.34
CA GLU A 63 -6.81 20.55 -12.42
C GLU A 63 -5.31 20.74 -12.16
N LYS A 64 -4.84 20.59 -10.92
CA LYS A 64 -3.41 20.70 -10.61
C LYS A 64 -2.68 19.40 -10.95
N LYS A 65 -1.51 19.51 -11.58
CA LYS A 65 -0.66 18.40 -12.01
C LYS A 65 0.40 18.06 -10.96
N TYR A 66 0.62 16.76 -10.78
CA TYR A 66 1.56 16.18 -9.82
C TYR A 66 2.39 15.09 -10.49
N ILE A 67 3.53 14.80 -9.88
CA ILE A 67 4.39 13.67 -10.23
C ILE A 67 4.45 12.73 -9.02
N LEU A 68 4.04 11.48 -9.22
CA LEU A 68 4.11 10.43 -8.21
C LEU A 68 5.44 9.69 -8.37
N LEU A 69 6.35 9.87 -7.42
CA LEU A 69 7.64 9.19 -7.38
C LEU A 69 7.45 7.80 -6.75
N LEU A 70 7.82 6.75 -7.48
CA LEU A 70 7.40 5.38 -7.17
C LEU A 70 8.56 4.53 -6.64
N GLU A 71 9.63 4.39 -7.43
CA GLU A 71 10.69 3.44 -7.15
C GLU A 71 12.05 3.88 -7.71
N ILE A 72 13.13 3.49 -7.05
CA ILE A 72 14.48 3.57 -7.60
C ILE A 72 14.84 2.23 -8.21
N ILE A 73 15.03 2.22 -9.53
CA ILE A 73 15.46 1.04 -10.27
C ILE A 73 16.98 1.05 -10.33
N LEU A 74 17.60 0.15 -9.56
CA LEU A 74 19.05 -0.02 -9.49
C LEU A 74 19.53 -0.89 -10.65
N ASN A 75 20.70 -0.54 -11.20
CA ASN A 75 21.37 -1.31 -12.28
C ASN A 75 20.51 -1.62 -13.51
N HIS A 76 19.47 -0.81 -13.78
CA HIS A 76 18.50 -1.07 -14.85
C HIS A 76 17.70 -2.37 -14.68
N ASP A 77 17.58 -2.89 -13.45
CA ASP A 77 16.82 -4.12 -13.15
C ASP A 77 15.30 -3.86 -13.17
N TYR A 78 14.76 -3.46 -14.33
CA TYR A 78 13.33 -3.15 -14.50
C TYR A 78 12.44 -4.35 -14.17
N GLU A 79 12.90 -5.57 -14.43
CA GLU A 79 12.17 -6.82 -14.13
C GLU A 79 11.90 -7.02 -12.63
N LYS A 80 12.71 -6.40 -11.75
CA LYS A 80 12.52 -6.46 -10.30
C LYS A 80 11.59 -5.37 -9.75
N SER A 81 11.23 -4.39 -10.58
CA SER A 81 10.34 -3.30 -10.18
C SER A 81 8.93 -3.82 -9.99
N LYS A 82 8.37 -3.62 -8.79
CA LYS A 82 7.00 -4.04 -8.47
C LYS A 82 5.95 -3.34 -9.32
N PHE A 83 6.24 -2.12 -9.77
CA PHE A 83 5.33 -1.35 -10.61
C PHE A 83 5.37 -1.79 -12.09
N LEU A 84 6.39 -2.54 -12.50
CA LEU A 84 6.59 -2.98 -13.88
C LEU A 84 6.50 -4.50 -14.05
N SER A 85 6.34 -5.26 -12.96
CA SER A 85 6.18 -6.72 -13.01
C SER A 85 5.06 -7.11 -13.97
N GLY A 86 5.36 -8.05 -14.87
CA GLY A 86 4.45 -8.51 -15.92
C GLY A 86 4.46 -7.67 -17.20
N THR A 87 5.29 -6.62 -17.29
CA THR A 87 5.53 -5.85 -18.52
C THR A 87 6.91 -6.18 -19.08
N GLU A 88 7.01 -6.50 -20.38
CA GLU A 88 8.30 -6.66 -21.04
C GLU A 88 8.95 -5.28 -21.24
N VAL A 89 10.06 -5.01 -20.55
CA VAL A 89 10.71 -3.70 -20.56
C VAL A 89 11.97 -3.71 -21.43
N ASP A 90 11.90 -3.07 -22.60
CA ASP A 90 13.06 -2.82 -23.46
C ASP A 90 13.38 -1.32 -23.51
N GLU A 91 14.51 -0.93 -22.90
CA GLU A 91 14.97 0.46 -22.84
C GLU A 91 15.19 1.11 -24.21
N ASN A 92 15.48 0.32 -25.24
CA ASN A 92 15.70 0.84 -26.59
C ASN A 92 14.40 1.35 -27.22
N LYS A 93 13.25 0.85 -26.76
CA LYS A 93 11.92 1.26 -27.23
C LYS A 93 11.40 2.49 -26.49
N PHE A 94 12.10 2.99 -25.48
CA PHE A 94 11.62 4.10 -24.67
C PHE A 94 11.59 5.42 -25.45
N ASN A 95 10.46 6.12 -25.39
CA ASN A 95 10.27 7.41 -26.05
C ASN A 95 10.86 8.53 -25.19
N LEU A 96 11.81 9.30 -25.73
CA LEU A 96 12.33 10.49 -25.07
C LEU A 96 11.23 11.55 -24.98
N ILE A 97 11.05 12.15 -23.80
CA ILE A 97 10.13 13.27 -23.62
C ILE A 97 10.93 14.56 -23.54
N THR A 98 10.63 15.50 -24.43
CA THR A 98 11.26 16.83 -24.41
C THR A 98 10.38 17.86 -23.71
N LYS A 99 10.94 19.02 -23.37
CA LYS A 99 10.23 20.08 -22.64
C LYS A 99 8.99 20.60 -23.39
N ASP A 100 9.04 20.57 -24.72
CA ASP A 100 7.97 21.09 -25.59
C ASP A 100 6.89 20.06 -25.87
N GLU A 101 7.12 18.79 -25.50
CA GLU A 101 6.12 17.75 -25.63
C GLU A 101 5.08 17.82 -24.52
N ILE A 102 3.83 18.03 -24.94
CA ILE A 102 2.68 17.99 -24.06
C ILE A 102 2.47 16.54 -23.62
N ILE A 103 2.65 16.26 -22.33
CA ILE A 103 2.31 14.96 -21.75
C ILE A 103 0.83 14.65 -22.07
N PRO A 104 0.53 13.50 -22.71
CA PRO A 104 -0.83 13.14 -23.08
C PRO A 104 -1.77 13.16 -21.87
N LYS A 105 -2.98 13.74 -22.02
CA LYS A 105 -3.97 13.81 -20.94
C LYS A 105 -4.31 12.43 -20.34
N LYS A 106 -4.26 11.38 -21.16
CA LYS A 106 -4.51 9.99 -20.75
C LYS A 106 -3.47 9.43 -19.76
N ASP A 107 -2.26 9.99 -19.75
CA ASP A 107 -1.17 9.53 -18.87
C ASP A 107 -1.26 10.16 -17.47
N PHE A 108 -2.19 11.10 -17.26
CA PHE A 108 -2.46 11.67 -15.94
C PHE A 108 -3.50 10.84 -15.22
N GLN A 109 -3.08 10.13 -14.16
CA GLN A 109 -4.01 9.48 -13.25
C GLN A 109 -4.82 10.52 -12.48
N ASP A 110 -6.15 10.38 -12.49
CA ASP A 110 -7.07 11.13 -11.66
C ASP A 110 -6.96 10.70 -10.19
N LEU A 111 -6.53 11.60 -9.31
CA LEU A 111 -6.52 11.36 -7.87
C LEU A 111 -7.91 11.66 -7.29
N ILE A 112 -8.43 10.73 -6.51
CA ILE A 112 -9.74 10.89 -5.83
C ILE A 112 -9.63 11.89 -4.68
N TYR A 113 -8.53 11.82 -3.95
CA TYR A 113 -8.25 12.65 -2.78
C TYR A 113 -6.75 12.91 -2.68
N LEU A 114 -6.38 14.06 -2.11
CA LEU A 114 -5.02 14.44 -1.81
C LEU A 114 -4.99 15.17 -0.46
N ASN A 115 -4.19 14.66 0.47
CA ASN A 115 -3.92 15.36 1.73
C ASN A 115 -2.95 16.50 1.44
N LYS A 116 -3.33 17.75 1.76
CA LYS A 116 -2.51 18.94 1.49
C LYS A 116 -1.30 19.09 2.42
N ASN A 117 -1.37 18.46 3.60
CA ASN A 117 -0.36 18.58 4.64
C ASN A 117 0.76 17.56 4.47
N ARG A 118 0.58 16.57 3.58
CA ARG A 118 1.51 15.46 3.37
C ARG A 118 1.80 15.26 1.90
N LYS A 119 3.01 14.81 1.60
CA LYS A 119 3.42 14.48 0.23
C LYS A 119 3.51 12.98 0.00
N ASP A 120 3.48 12.19 1.07
CA ASP A 120 3.58 10.75 0.99
C ASP A 120 2.23 10.14 0.61
N PHE A 121 2.27 9.12 -0.23
CA PHE A 121 1.12 8.31 -0.61
C PHE A 121 1.42 6.83 -0.43
N TYR A 122 0.35 6.07 -0.26
CA TYR A 122 0.36 4.63 -0.16
C TYR A 122 -0.19 4.02 -1.45
N PHE A 123 0.08 2.74 -1.68
CA PHE A 123 -0.24 2.10 -2.95
C PHE A 123 -0.70 0.67 -2.75
N LEU A 124 -2.00 0.44 -2.93
CA LEU A 124 -2.62 -0.89 -3.06
C LEU A 124 -3.07 -1.07 -4.51
N ASP A 125 -4.38 -1.22 -4.73
CA ASP A 125 -5.04 -1.24 -6.03
C ASP A 125 -4.97 0.13 -6.71
N LYS A 126 -4.78 1.17 -5.91
CA LYS A 126 -4.68 2.57 -6.33
C LYS A 126 -3.81 3.38 -5.38
N VAL A 127 -3.54 4.61 -5.81
CA VAL A 127 -2.86 5.64 -5.01
C VAL A 127 -3.79 6.10 -3.88
N ILE A 128 -3.32 6.02 -2.65
CA ILE A 128 -4.07 6.32 -1.43
C ILE A 128 -3.36 7.43 -0.66
N PHE A 129 -4.11 8.46 -0.27
CA PHE A 129 -3.67 9.45 0.70
C PHE A 129 -4.48 9.28 1.98
N PHE A 130 -3.80 9.06 3.09
CA PHE A 130 -4.45 9.09 4.39
C PHE A 130 -4.72 10.53 4.82
N ASP A 131 -5.88 10.75 5.43
CA ASP A 131 -6.09 11.95 6.23
C ASP A 131 -5.17 11.93 7.48
N ASP A 132 -5.18 13.03 8.22
CA ASP A 132 -4.26 13.20 9.34
C ASP A 132 -4.52 12.17 10.46
N PHE A 133 -5.77 11.76 10.68
CA PHE A 133 -6.15 10.77 11.70
C PHE A 133 -5.79 9.34 11.28
N GLN A 134 -6.12 8.94 10.05
CA GLN A 134 -5.74 7.65 9.48
C GLN A 134 -4.23 7.48 9.49
N ASN A 135 -3.48 8.54 9.16
CA ASN A 135 -2.03 8.50 9.20
C ASN A 135 -1.51 8.31 10.64
N GLU A 136 -2.07 9.00 11.63
CA GLU A 136 -1.69 8.78 13.04
C GLU A 136 -1.89 7.31 13.44
N VAL A 137 -3.07 6.75 13.15
CA VAL A 137 -3.39 5.34 13.42
C VAL A 137 -2.47 4.37 12.68
N TYR A 138 -2.03 4.71 11.46
CA TYR A 138 -1.08 3.90 10.69
C TYR A 138 0.25 3.68 11.43
N PHE A 139 0.71 4.64 12.23
CA PHE A 139 1.97 4.56 12.96
C PHE A 139 1.87 3.96 14.37
N LEU A 140 0.66 3.80 14.92
CA LEU A 140 0.47 3.16 16.23
C LEU A 140 0.97 1.71 16.25
N GLN A 141 1.51 1.26 17.38
CA GLN A 141 1.95 -0.13 17.54
C GLN A 141 0.77 -1.07 17.89
N THR A 142 0.96 -2.37 17.70
CA THR A 142 0.01 -3.39 18.15
C THR A 142 0.22 -3.71 19.64
N PRO A 143 -0.81 -4.17 20.39
CA PRO A 143 -2.20 -4.41 19.97
C PRO A 143 -2.99 -3.10 19.76
N LEU A 144 -3.91 -3.09 18.79
CA LEU A 144 -4.64 -1.90 18.37
C LEU A 144 -6.11 -2.23 18.04
N ILE A 145 -7.04 -1.39 18.49
CA ILE A 145 -8.46 -1.43 18.12
C ILE A 145 -8.77 -0.18 17.29
N ILE A 146 -9.28 -0.35 16.08
CA ILE A 146 -9.63 0.75 15.18
C ILE A 146 -11.14 0.82 15.05
N ILE A 147 -11.74 1.91 15.53
CA ILE A 147 -13.18 2.18 15.46
C ILE A 147 -13.43 3.30 14.47
N GLY A 148 -14.43 3.14 13.59
CA GLY A 148 -14.80 4.16 12.63
C GLY A 148 -16.08 3.80 11.87
N SER A 149 -16.73 4.80 11.28
CA SER A 149 -17.97 4.64 10.51
C SER A 149 -17.77 3.80 9.24
N ALA A 150 -18.86 3.36 8.62
CA ALA A 150 -18.80 2.73 7.30
C ALA A 150 -18.14 3.69 6.29
N GLY A 151 -17.29 3.16 5.41
CA GLY A 151 -16.57 3.96 4.42
C GLY A 151 -15.34 4.74 4.94
N SER A 152 -15.03 4.69 6.25
CA SER A 152 -13.90 5.44 6.84
C SER A 152 -12.50 4.93 6.46
N GLY A 153 -12.39 3.96 5.54
CA GLY A 153 -11.10 3.42 5.07
C GLY A 153 -10.40 2.43 6.00
N LYS A 154 -11.08 1.89 7.04
CA LYS A 154 -10.49 0.93 7.99
C LYS A 154 -9.79 -0.25 7.31
N THR A 155 -10.44 -0.84 6.30
CA THR A 155 -9.88 -1.98 5.54
C THR A 155 -8.58 -1.59 4.84
N ILE A 156 -8.58 -0.49 4.10
CA ILE A 156 -7.40 0.01 3.38
C ILE A 156 -6.26 0.33 4.35
N LEU A 157 -6.56 1.02 5.46
CA LEU A 157 -5.59 1.32 6.51
C LEU A 157 -5.01 0.04 7.12
N THR A 158 -5.85 -0.98 7.34
CA THR A 158 -5.42 -2.28 7.88
C THR A 158 -4.52 -3.01 6.90
N LEU A 159 -4.91 -3.09 5.62
CA LEU A 159 -4.12 -3.73 4.56
C LEU A 159 -2.74 -3.06 4.38
N GLU A 160 -2.69 -1.73 4.40
CA GLU A 160 -1.42 -1.01 4.38
C GLU A 160 -0.58 -1.27 5.64
N LYS A 161 -1.21 -1.42 6.81
CA LYS A 161 -0.50 -1.77 8.05
C LYS A 161 0.02 -3.20 8.03
N LEU A 162 -0.70 -4.14 7.39
CA LEU A 162 -0.26 -5.54 7.24
C LEU A 162 1.09 -5.62 6.55
N LYS A 163 1.36 -4.79 5.53
CA LYS A 163 2.66 -4.75 4.83
C LYS A 163 3.87 -4.56 5.75
N LYS A 164 3.67 -3.94 6.93
CA LYS A 164 4.74 -3.70 7.92
C LYS A 164 5.02 -4.91 8.82
N LEU A 165 4.12 -5.89 8.85
CA LEU A 165 4.29 -7.11 9.65
C LEU A 165 5.26 -8.06 8.95
N ARG A 166 5.81 -9.02 9.69
CA ARG A 166 6.72 -10.05 9.17
C ARG A 166 6.37 -11.41 9.77
N GLY A 167 6.72 -12.47 9.07
CA GLY A 167 6.43 -13.85 9.47
C GLY A 167 5.01 -14.27 9.10
N ASN A 168 4.43 -15.15 9.91
CA ASN A 168 3.15 -15.78 9.64
C ASN A 168 2.01 -14.89 10.14
N ILE A 169 1.12 -14.51 9.23
CA ILE A 169 0.08 -13.52 9.47
C ILE A 169 -1.27 -14.12 9.05
N ALA A 170 -2.29 -13.99 9.90
CA ALA A 170 -3.66 -14.32 9.53
C ALA A 170 -4.50 -13.05 9.44
N TYR A 171 -5.07 -12.78 8.27
CA TYR A 171 -6.10 -11.76 8.07
C TYR A 171 -7.47 -12.42 8.09
N ILE A 172 -8.25 -12.14 9.14
CA ILE A 172 -9.55 -12.78 9.36
C ILE A 172 -10.68 -11.76 9.15
N SER A 173 -11.72 -12.14 8.41
CA SER A 173 -12.91 -11.32 8.19
C SER A 173 -14.20 -12.15 8.24
N LEU A 174 -15.36 -11.50 8.30
CA LEU A 174 -16.64 -12.17 8.60
C LEU A 174 -17.18 -13.05 7.47
N SER A 175 -16.74 -12.87 6.22
CA SER A 175 -17.27 -13.63 5.08
C SER A 175 -16.23 -13.80 3.98
N GLN A 176 -16.43 -14.83 3.14
CA GLN A 176 -15.56 -15.10 2.00
C GLN A 176 -15.47 -13.93 1.03
N TYR A 177 -16.60 -13.27 0.75
CA TYR A 177 -16.64 -12.10 -0.13
C TYR A 177 -15.73 -10.96 0.35
N LEU A 178 -15.71 -10.68 1.66
CA LEU A 178 -14.83 -9.64 2.22
C LEU A 178 -13.36 -10.02 2.13
N ILE A 179 -13.08 -11.32 2.26
CA ILE A 179 -11.75 -11.89 2.14
C ILE A 179 -11.22 -11.82 0.71
N GLU A 180 -12.01 -12.26 -0.27
CA GLU A 180 -11.65 -12.18 -1.69
C GLU A 180 -11.36 -10.73 -2.12
N ASN A 181 -12.18 -9.78 -1.67
CA ASN A 181 -11.96 -8.37 -1.95
C ASN A 181 -10.68 -7.84 -1.28
N ALA A 182 -10.45 -8.17 -0.01
CA ALA A 182 -9.24 -7.76 0.71
C ALA A 182 -7.96 -8.35 0.10
N HIS A 183 -8.00 -9.62 -0.28
CA HIS A 183 -6.93 -10.33 -0.96
C HIS A 183 -6.61 -9.69 -2.31
N SER A 184 -7.64 -9.45 -3.14
CA SER A 184 -7.49 -8.78 -4.45
C SER A 184 -6.85 -7.40 -4.32
N ILE A 185 -7.26 -6.60 -3.33
CA ILE A 185 -6.66 -5.29 -3.06
C ILE A 185 -5.20 -5.45 -2.59
N TYR A 186 -4.92 -6.38 -1.68
CA TYR A 186 -3.59 -6.54 -1.09
C TYR A 186 -2.53 -6.97 -2.12
N PHE A 187 -2.85 -7.96 -2.94
CA PHE A 187 -1.96 -8.51 -3.97
C PHE A 187 -2.07 -7.79 -5.32
N SER A 188 -2.82 -6.70 -5.39
CA SER A 188 -2.91 -5.89 -6.59
C SER A 188 -1.53 -5.37 -7.05
N ASN A 189 -1.42 -5.11 -8.35
CA ASN A 189 -0.18 -4.64 -8.97
C ASN A 189 1.04 -5.55 -8.69
N ASN A 190 0.82 -6.86 -8.60
CA ASN A 190 1.84 -7.88 -8.33
C ASN A 190 2.63 -7.59 -7.04
N TYR A 191 1.96 -7.04 -6.03
CA TYR A 191 2.59 -6.80 -4.74
C TYR A 191 2.98 -8.12 -4.09
N GLU A 192 4.25 -8.26 -3.76
CA GLU A 192 4.79 -9.38 -3.01
C GLU A 192 5.61 -8.86 -1.83
N ASN A 193 5.63 -9.62 -0.74
CA ASN A 193 6.48 -9.36 0.40
C ASN A 193 7.13 -10.67 0.86
N PRO A 194 8.40 -10.92 0.52
CA PRO A 194 9.07 -12.18 0.83
C PRO A 194 9.28 -12.40 2.34
N ASN A 195 9.03 -11.38 3.16
CA ASN A 195 9.14 -11.49 4.62
C ASN A 195 7.81 -11.89 5.28
N GLN A 196 6.79 -12.26 4.49
CA GLN A 196 5.45 -12.56 4.97
C GLN A 196 4.93 -13.87 4.38
N GLU A 197 4.35 -14.68 5.25
CA GLU A 197 3.44 -15.76 4.87
C GLU A 197 2.06 -15.34 5.40
N ILE A 198 1.18 -14.88 4.52
CA ILE A 198 -0.11 -14.32 4.91
C ILE A 198 -1.28 -15.16 4.41
N ASP A 199 -2.13 -15.58 5.35
CA ASP A 199 -3.38 -16.26 5.06
C ASP A 199 -4.55 -15.28 5.17
N PHE A 200 -5.41 -15.26 4.15
CA PHE A 200 -6.68 -14.53 4.17
C PHE A 200 -7.80 -15.55 4.41
N LEU A 201 -8.46 -15.47 5.56
CA LEU A 201 -9.43 -16.46 6.01
C LEU A 201 -10.76 -15.83 6.42
N SER A 202 -11.86 -16.42 5.98
CA SER A 202 -13.15 -16.11 6.61
C SER A 202 -13.16 -16.64 8.04
N PHE A 203 -14.04 -16.09 8.88
CA PHE A 203 -14.17 -16.54 10.26
C PHE A 203 -14.53 -18.03 10.34
N GLU A 204 -15.36 -18.51 9.41
CA GLU A 204 -15.73 -19.91 9.30
C GLU A 204 -14.53 -20.81 8.95
N GLU A 205 -13.72 -20.44 7.95
CA GLU A 205 -12.49 -21.16 7.59
C GLU A 205 -11.49 -21.18 8.75
N TYR A 206 -11.30 -20.03 9.42
CA TYR A 206 -10.41 -19.93 10.56
C TYR A 206 -10.83 -20.88 11.70
N VAL A 207 -12.10 -20.88 12.07
CA VAL A 207 -12.62 -21.77 13.13
C VAL A 207 -12.55 -23.23 12.70
N SER A 208 -12.85 -23.54 11.44
CA SER A 208 -12.78 -24.90 10.90
C SER A 208 -11.36 -25.47 10.86
N GLY A 209 -10.36 -24.60 10.74
CA GLY A 209 -8.94 -24.96 10.82
C GLY A 209 -8.45 -25.26 12.25
N ILE A 210 -9.22 -24.92 13.27
CA ILE A 210 -8.87 -25.22 14.67
C ILE A 210 -9.15 -26.70 14.93
N LYS A 211 -8.11 -27.43 15.32
CA LYS A 211 -8.24 -28.83 15.72
C LYS A 211 -9.32 -28.97 16.80
N ILE A 212 -10.37 -29.74 16.49
CA ILE A 212 -11.42 -30.05 17.45
C ILE A 212 -10.78 -30.82 18.62
N PRO A 213 -10.80 -30.29 19.86
CA PRO A 213 -10.29 -31.00 21.00
C PRO A 213 -11.12 -32.27 21.23
N LYS A 214 -10.46 -33.35 21.68
CA LYS A 214 -11.18 -34.58 22.04
C LYS A 214 -12.14 -34.27 23.19
N GLY A 215 -13.43 -34.56 23.00
CA GLY A 215 -14.48 -34.29 23.98
C GLY A 215 -15.87 -34.33 23.34
N SER A 216 -16.90 -34.03 24.14
CA SER A 216 -18.27 -33.83 23.65
C SER A 216 -18.50 -32.37 23.27
N GLU A 217 -19.41 -32.13 22.34
CA GLU A 217 -19.90 -30.80 22.02
C GLU A 217 -20.41 -30.10 23.30
N LEU A 218 -20.02 -28.84 23.49
CA LEU A 218 -20.36 -28.07 24.66
C LEU A 218 -21.67 -27.33 24.37
N ILE A 219 -22.79 -27.91 24.81
CA ILE A 219 -24.11 -27.26 24.64
C ILE A 219 -24.26 -26.12 25.66
N PHE A 220 -25.13 -25.15 25.36
CA PHE A 220 -25.34 -23.98 26.22
C PHE A 220 -25.63 -24.35 27.68
N MET A 221 -26.38 -25.44 27.90
CA MET A 221 -26.68 -25.95 29.25
C MET A 221 -25.44 -26.44 30.00
N ASP A 222 -24.44 -27.00 29.31
CA ASP A 222 -23.19 -27.41 29.92
C ASP A 222 -22.32 -26.19 30.29
N PHE A 223 -22.30 -25.18 29.42
CA PHE A 223 -21.66 -23.89 29.73
C PHE A 223 -22.32 -23.21 30.92
N GLU A 224 -23.65 -23.14 30.97
CA GLU A 224 -24.40 -22.50 32.05
C GLU A 224 -24.11 -23.17 33.39
N LYS A 225 -24.11 -24.51 33.44
CA LYS A 225 -23.74 -25.28 34.64
C LYS A 225 -22.30 -25.04 35.06
N TRP A 226 -21.37 -24.95 34.12
CA TRP A 226 -19.97 -24.62 34.41
C TRP A 226 -19.84 -23.19 34.93
N PHE A 227 -20.46 -22.22 34.27
CA PHE A 227 -20.39 -20.80 34.63
C PHE A 227 -21.02 -20.54 35.99
N ALA A 228 -22.18 -21.13 36.30
CA ALA A 228 -22.83 -21.00 37.60
C ALA A 228 -21.93 -21.45 38.77
N LYS A 229 -21.11 -22.49 38.56
CA LYS A 229 -20.12 -22.96 39.54
C LYS A 229 -18.93 -22.00 39.73
N HIS A 230 -18.60 -21.21 38.71
CA HIS A 230 -17.45 -20.29 38.72
C HIS A 230 -17.83 -18.83 38.96
N LYS A 231 -19.13 -18.48 38.86
CA LYS A 231 -19.66 -17.12 39.04
C LYS A 231 -19.32 -16.49 40.39
N GLN A 232 -19.15 -17.30 41.45
CA GLN A 232 -18.77 -16.79 42.77
C GLN A 232 -17.28 -16.41 42.90
N LYS A 233 -16.41 -16.85 41.96
CA LYS A 233 -14.97 -16.50 41.95
C LYS A 233 -14.64 -15.33 41.02
N THR A 234 -15.57 -14.90 40.17
CA THR A 234 -15.34 -13.83 39.20
C THR A 234 -15.88 -12.51 39.76
N THR A 235 -15.04 -11.75 40.46
CA THR A 235 -15.37 -10.38 40.83
C THR A 235 -15.21 -9.49 39.59
N TYR A 236 -16.31 -9.05 38.98
CA TYR A 236 -16.26 -8.01 37.97
C TYR A 236 -16.03 -6.68 38.67
N HIS A 237 -14.85 -6.10 38.51
CA HIS A 237 -14.62 -4.71 38.86
C HIS A 237 -15.12 -3.84 37.69
N GLU A 238 -16.39 -3.44 37.74
CA GLU A 238 -16.86 -2.31 36.95
C GLU A 238 -16.31 -1.02 37.59
N LYS A 239 -15.32 -0.42 36.93
CA LYS A 239 -15.05 1.02 37.06
C LYS A 239 -15.73 1.70 35.90
N ILE A 240 -16.87 2.31 36.17
CA ILE A 240 -17.43 3.36 35.32
C ILE A 240 -16.57 4.60 35.59
N ILE A 241 -15.85 5.06 34.58
CA ILE A 241 -15.29 6.42 34.51
C ILE A 241 -16.27 7.26 33.71
#